data_AF-A0A067C3G3-F1
#
_entry.id   AF-A0A067C3G3-F1
#
_cell.length_a   1.000
_cell.length_b   1.000
_cell.length_c   1.000
_cell.angle_alpha   90.00
_cell.angle_beta   90.00
_cell.angle_gamma   90.00
#
_symmetry.space_group_name_H-M   'P 1'
#
loop_
_entity.id
_entity.type
_entity.pdbx_description
1 polymer ?
#
loop_
_entity_poly.entity_id
_entity_poly.type
_entity_poly.pdbx_seq_one_letter_code
_entity_poly.pdbx_strand_id
1 'polypeptide(L)'
;MRSAISICALALLSCASASTHGALRSESLVSVYGQCGGRGYAGATTCTSGNTCVYIASTYSQCLPTPPTSTEFATYAQCDGSNFKTNGKTCRPNDMCYKLTSLLSRCYPKKSE
;
A
#
# COMPACT_ATOMS: atom_id res chain seq x y z
N MET A 1 -17.54 27.65 6.43
CA MET A 1 -18.47 28.80 6.38
C MET A 1 -19.87 28.31 6.67
N ARG A 2 -20.55 28.97 7.63
CA ARG A 2 -21.98 28.85 8.00
C ARG A 2 -22.40 27.61 8.81
N SER A 3 -22.23 27.70 10.13
CA SER A 3 -23.09 27.00 11.10
C SER A 3 -24.46 27.66 11.10
N ALA A 4 -25.52 26.90 10.81
CA ALA A 4 -26.90 27.33 10.98
C ALA A 4 -27.53 26.57 12.15
N ILE A 5 -28.00 27.37 13.09
CA ILE A 5 -28.72 27.05 14.31
C ILE A 5 -30.09 26.43 13.97
N SER A 6 -30.51 25.38 14.68
CA SER A 6 -31.94 25.11 14.87
C SER A 6 -32.15 24.55 16.27
N ILE A 7 -32.48 25.48 17.17
CA ILE A 7 -33.03 25.18 18.49
C ILE A 7 -34.52 24.97 18.26
N CYS A 8 -35.02 23.76 18.49
CA CYS A 8 -36.45 23.54 18.67
C CYS A 8 -36.64 22.74 19.96
N ALA A 9 -37.22 23.41 20.95
CA ALA A 9 -37.54 22.86 22.25
C ALA A 9 -38.88 22.09 22.20
N LEU A 10 -39.04 21.17 23.17
CA LEU A 10 -40.29 20.58 23.69
C LEU A 10 -40.93 19.43 22.88
N ALA A 11 -40.61 18.18 23.26
CA ALA A 11 -41.58 17.10 23.52
C ALA A 11 -40.87 15.82 24.00
N LEU A 12 -41.28 15.28 25.15
CA LEU A 12 -40.87 13.98 25.69
C LEU A 12 -41.52 12.82 24.91
N LEU A 13 -41.08 12.55 23.69
CA LEU A 13 -41.48 11.36 22.95
C LEU A 13 -40.27 10.70 22.29
N SER A 14 -39.93 9.54 22.82
CA SER A 14 -38.96 8.54 22.38
C SER A 14 -38.44 8.70 20.94
N CYS A 15 -37.26 9.31 20.80
CA CYS A 15 -36.40 9.05 19.65
C CYS A 15 -35.61 7.77 19.93
N ALA A 16 -36.10 6.64 19.43
CA ALA A 16 -35.23 5.51 19.14
C ALA A 16 -34.35 5.94 17.96
N SER A 17 -33.29 6.71 18.24
CA SER A 17 -32.22 6.96 17.29
C SER A 17 -31.46 5.65 17.11
N ALA A 18 -31.95 4.82 16.18
CA ALA A 18 -31.13 3.80 15.55
C ALA A 18 -30.05 4.52 14.75
N SER A 19 -29.01 4.98 15.44
CA SER A 19 -27.79 5.43 14.82
C SER A 19 -27.11 4.18 14.26
N THR A 20 -27.41 3.86 13.00
CA THR A 20 -26.52 3.07 12.16
C THR A 20 -25.24 3.89 11.97
N HIS A 21 -24.38 3.89 13.00
CA HIS A 21 -22.97 4.14 12.81
C HIS A 21 -22.48 2.94 12.00
N GLY A 22 -22.58 3.06 10.67
CA GLY A 22 -21.71 2.30 9.79
C GLY A 22 -20.29 2.62 10.26
N ALA A 23 -19.71 1.70 11.03
CA ALA A 23 -18.35 1.83 11.50
C ALA A 23 -17.47 1.91 10.25
N LEU A 24 -17.01 3.12 9.92
CA LEU A 24 -15.84 3.30 9.07
C LEU A 24 -14.72 2.55 9.78
N ARG A 25 -14.52 1.29 9.41
CA ARG A 25 -13.32 0.55 9.76
C ARG A 25 -12.20 1.32 9.08
N SER A 26 -11.44 2.05 9.88
CA SER A 26 -10.09 2.43 9.49
C SER A 26 -9.38 1.11 9.26
N GLU A 27 -9.34 0.64 8.01
CA GLU A 27 -8.48 -0.46 7.63
C GLU A 27 -7.07 0.02 7.91
N SER A 28 -6.51 -0.45 9.02
CA SER A 28 -5.09 -0.29 9.28
C SER A 28 -4.37 -0.95 8.11
N LEU A 29 -3.72 -0.13 7.27
CA LEU A 29 -2.89 -0.62 6.17
C LEU A 29 -1.50 -0.90 6.72
N VAL A 30 -0.91 -1.98 6.24
CA VAL A 30 0.48 -2.33 6.55
C VAL A 30 1.39 -1.56 5.60
N SER A 31 2.29 -0.75 6.15
CA SER A 31 3.34 -0.08 5.38
C SER A 31 4.23 -1.09 4.64
N VAL A 32 4.87 -0.65 3.56
CA VAL A 32 5.87 -1.46 2.86
C VAL A 32 6.90 -2.04 3.84
N TYR A 33 7.27 -3.30 3.62
CA TYR A 33 8.13 -4.13 4.46
C TYR A 33 7.55 -4.54 5.83
N GLY A 34 6.34 -4.09 6.18
CA GLY A 34 5.63 -4.58 7.36
C GLY A 34 5.11 -6.02 7.21
N GLN A 35 4.90 -6.69 8.34
CA GLN A 35 4.25 -8.00 8.36
C GLN A 35 2.77 -7.86 8.02
N CYS A 36 2.27 -8.73 7.14
CA CYS A 36 0.88 -8.71 6.67
C CYS A 36 0.21 -10.08 6.75
N GLY A 37 0.87 -11.07 7.34
CA GLY A 37 0.34 -12.42 7.44
C GLY A 37 1.31 -13.38 8.10
N GLY A 38 0.90 -14.65 8.13
CA GLY A 38 1.59 -15.75 8.79
C GLY A 38 0.74 -16.41 9.85
N ARG A 39 1.07 -17.66 10.20
CA ARG A 39 0.42 -18.41 11.28
C ARG A 39 0.47 -17.64 12.59
N GLY A 40 -0.70 -17.40 13.18
CA GLY A 40 -0.85 -16.68 14.46
C GLY A 40 -0.82 -15.15 14.34
N TYR A 41 -0.67 -14.59 13.14
CA TYR A 41 -0.71 -13.14 12.94
C TYR A 41 -2.16 -12.61 13.00
N ALA A 42 -2.41 -11.66 13.92
CA ALA A 42 -3.72 -11.06 14.16
C ALA A 42 -3.80 -9.57 13.74
N GLY A 43 -2.74 -9.06 13.11
CA GLY A 43 -2.68 -7.68 12.64
C GLY A 43 -3.34 -7.49 11.27
N ALA A 44 -3.15 -6.30 10.71
CA ALA A 44 -3.63 -5.95 9.38
C ALA A 44 -3.02 -6.83 8.29
N THR A 45 -3.84 -7.26 7.33
CA THR A 45 -3.42 -8.11 6.21
C THR A 45 -3.32 -7.36 4.87
N THR A 46 -3.85 -6.14 4.81
CA THR A 46 -3.89 -5.32 3.59
C THR A 46 -2.69 -4.37 3.58
N CYS A 47 -1.89 -4.43 2.53
CA CYS A 47 -0.73 -3.54 2.35
C CYS A 47 -1.15 -2.17 1.83
N THR A 48 -0.35 -1.13 2.11
CA THR A 48 -0.50 0.17 1.44
C THR A 48 -0.36 0.03 -0.08
N SER A 49 -1.00 0.93 -0.82
CA SER A 49 -1.05 0.91 -2.29
C SER A 49 0.34 0.74 -2.93
N GLY A 50 0.39 -0.04 -4.01
CA GLY A 50 1.64 -0.38 -4.71
C GLY A 50 2.48 -1.47 -4.05
N ASN A 51 1.94 -2.14 -3.02
CA ASN A 51 2.59 -3.27 -2.35
C ASN A 51 1.63 -4.45 -2.23
N THR A 52 2.18 -5.66 -2.22
CA THR A 52 1.40 -6.90 -2.07
C THR A 52 1.94 -7.70 -0.91
N CYS A 53 1.03 -8.36 -0.18
CA CYS A 53 1.42 -9.27 0.88
C CYS A 53 2.01 -10.55 0.29
N VAL A 54 3.32 -10.74 0.43
CA VAL A 54 4.06 -11.89 -0.12
C VAL A 54 4.36 -12.87 1.02
N TYR A 55 3.99 -14.13 0.82
CA TYR A 55 4.36 -15.21 1.73
C TYR A 55 5.88 -15.45 1.68
N ILE A 56 6.53 -15.43 2.84
CA ILE A 56 7.98 -15.69 2.96
C ILE A 56 8.22 -16.95 3.79
N ALA A 57 7.50 -17.12 4.89
CA ALA A 57 7.60 -18.28 5.77
C ALA A 57 6.27 -18.55 6.47
N SER A 58 6.16 -19.72 7.11
CA SER A 58 4.91 -20.18 7.71
C SER A 58 4.28 -19.20 8.71
N THR A 59 5.10 -18.47 9.46
CA THR A 59 4.69 -17.47 10.45
C THR A 59 4.88 -16.04 9.98
N TYR A 60 5.26 -15.82 8.71
CA TYR A 60 5.63 -14.49 8.22
C TYR A 60 5.33 -14.28 6.74
N SER A 61 4.45 -13.30 6.48
CA SER A 61 4.25 -12.69 5.16
C SER A 61 4.58 -11.20 5.26
N GLN A 62 5.16 -10.61 4.21
CA GLN A 62 5.62 -9.23 4.20
C GLN A 62 5.02 -8.44 3.05
N CYS A 63 4.67 -7.18 3.28
CA CYS A 63 4.30 -6.26 2.23
C CYS A 63 5.52 -5.91 1.38
N LEU A 64 5.58 -6.39 0.14
CA LEU A 64 6.67 -6.10 -0.77
C LEU A 64 6.20 -5.21 -1.93
N PRO A 65 7.09 -4.33 -2.44
CA PRO A 65 6.82 -3.60 -3.67
C PRO A 65 6.61 -4.58 -4.82
N THR A 66 5.44 -4.53 -5.45
CA THR A 66 5.14 -5.32 -6.64
C THR A 66 4.98 -4.40 -7.84
N PRO A 67 5.19 -4.90 -9.07
CA PRO A 67 4.87 -4.12 -10.27
C PRO A 67 3.38 -3.79 -10.27
N PRO A 68 2.98 -2.50 -10.40
CA PRO A 68 1.58 -2.12 -10.54
C PRO A 68 0.95 -2.71 -11.79
N THR A 69 1.75 -2.87 -12.86
CA THR A 69 1.34 -3.40 -14.15
C THR A 69 2.35 -4.39 -14.72
N SER A 70 1.96 -5.11 -15.77
CA SER A 70 2.84 -6.04 -16.50
C SER A 70 3.97 -5.32 -17.27
N THR A 71 3.88 -4.01 -17.44
CA THR A 71 4.88 -3.16 -18.10
C THR A 71 5.91 -2.57 -17.14
N GLU A 72 5.88 -2.97 -15.87
CA GLU A 72 6.73 -2.38 -14.84
C GLU A 72 7.60 -3.41 -14.12
N PHE A 73 8.69 -2.92 -13.54
CA PHE A 73 9.56 -3.64 -12.63
C PHE A 73 9.28 -3.23 -11.19
N ALA A 74 9.39 -4.22 -10.29
CA ALA A 74 9.30 -4.01 -8.86
C ALA A 74 10.47 -3.17 -8.34
N THR A 75 10.33 -2.62 -7.14
CA THR A 75 11.48 -2.01 -6.45
C THR A 75 12.56 -3.04 -6.24
N TYR A 76 13.80 -2.60 -6.45
CA TYR A 76 15.00 -3.42 -6.44
C TYR A 76 15.07 -4.53 -7.49
N ALA A 77 14.13 -4.61 -8.45
CA ALA A 77 14.31 -5.45 -9.62
C ALA A 77 15.39 -4.89 -10.54
N GLN A 78 16.05 -5.78 -11.28
CA GLN A 78 16.96 -5.38 -12.35
C GLN A 78 16.15 -4.66 -13.45
N CYS A 79 16.65 -3.52 -13.91
CA CYS A 79 15.98 -2.68 -14.89
C CYS A 79 16.84 -2.37 -16.12
N ASP A 80 18.15 -2.64 -16.06
CA ASP A 80 19.10 -2.52 -17.17
C ASP A 80 20.40 -3.29 -16.82
N GLY A 81 21.34 -3.34 -17.77
CA GLY A 81 22.65 -3.97 -17.63
C GLY A 81 23.02 -4.82 -18.85
N SER A 82 24.28 -5.24 -18.93
CA SER A 82 24.74 -6.09 -20.04
C SER A 82 23.97 -7.41 -20.09
N ASN A 83 23.46 -7.76 -21.27
CA ASN A 83 22.60 -8.93 -21.54
C ASN A 83 21.22 -8.92 -20.86
N PHE A 84 20.82 -7.82 -20.20
CA PHE A 84 19.47 -7.68 -19.67
C PHE A 84 18.51 -7.24 -20.77
N LYS A 85 17.42 -7.99 -20.96
CA LYS A 85 16.35 -7.61 -21.90
C LYS A 85 15.25 -6.90 -21.13
N THR A 86 15.16 -5.59 -21.31
CA THR A 86 14.13 -4.76 -20.68
C THR A 86 12.72 -5.12 -21.14
N ASN A 87 12.56 -5.64 -22.37
CA ASN A 87 11.28 -6.00 -22.96
C ASN A 87 10.24 -4.86 -22.90
N GLY A 88 10.71 -3.61 -23.04
CA GLY A 88 9.86 -2.41 -22.96
C GLY A 88 9.35 -2.07 -21.56
N LYS A 89 9.79 -2.78 -20.51
CA LYS A 89 9.41 -2.48 -19.13
C LYS A 89 10.24 -1.35 -18.54
N THR A 90 9.63 -0.62 -17.62
CA THR A 90 10.29 0.46 -16.85
C THR A 90 10.17 0.19 -15.35
N CYS A 91 10.98 0.84 -14.53
CA CYS A 91 10.71 0.84 -13.09
C CYS A 91 9.31 1.41 -12.80
N ARG A 92 8.70 1.00 -11.67
CA ARG A 92 7.46 1.63 -11.18
C ARG A 92 7.61 3.16 -11.06
N PRO A 93 6.51 3.95 -11.02
CA PRO A 93 6.57 5.40 -11.21
C PRO A 93 7.41 6.15 -10.16
N ASN A 94 7.48 5.61 -8.94
CA ASN A 94 8.23 6.20 -7.82
C ASN A 94 9.68 5.70 -7.71
N ASP A 95 10.14 4.88 -8.65
CA ASP A 95 11.49 4.36 -8.69
C ASP A 95 12.25 4.89 -9.91
N MET A 96 13.57 4.96 -9.80
CA MET A 96 14.47 5.25 -10.91
C MET A 96 15.41 4.07 -11.14
N CYS A 97 15.74 3.80 -12.40
CA CYS A 97 16.72 2.78 -12.74
C CYS A 97 18.13 3.33 -12.50
N TYR A 98 18.76 2.92 -11.40
CA TYR A 98 20.12 3.34 -11.06
C TYR A 98 21.13 2.32 -11.58
N LYS A 99 22.13 2.81 -12.31
CA LYS A 99 23.28 2.02 -12.73
C LYS A 99 24.16 1.72 -11.53
N LEU A 100 24.33 0.44 -11.22
CA LEU A 100 25.24 -0.01 -10.16
C LEU A 100 26.59 -0.42 -10.76
N THR A 101 26.54 -1.21 -11.83
CA THR A 101 27.72 -1.66 -12.59
C THR A 101 27.39 -1.65 -14.09
N SER A 102 28.36 -2.03 -14.94
CA SER A 102 28.10 -2.28 -16.37
C SER A 102 27.14 -3.45 -16.62
N LEU A 103 27.08 -4.41 -15.69
CA LEU A 103 26.26 -5.62 -15.81
C LEU A 103 24.89 -5.48 -15.13
N LEU A 104 24.73 -4.52 -14.23
CA LEU A 104 23.58 -4.44 -13.35
C LEU A 104 23.14 -2.99 -13.10
N SER A 105 21.90 -2.71 -13.48
CA SER A 105 21.14 -1.54 -13.03
C SER A 105 19.87 -2.00 -12.33
N ARG A 106 19.44 -1.27 -11.30
CA ARG A 106 18.34 -1.70 -10.43
C ARG A 106 17.38 -0.55 -10.12
N CYS A 107 16.10 -0.85 -9.98
CA CYS A 107 15.11 0.13 -9.54
C CYS A 107 15.36 0.48 -8.07
N TYR A 108 15.61 1.75 -7.76
CA TYR A 108 15.60 2.25 -6.39
C TYR A 108 14.52 3.32 -6.23
N PRO A 109 13.91 3.44 -5.04
CA PRO A 109 13.02 4.55 -4.76
C PRO A 109 13.71 5.87 -5.07
N LYS A 110 13.00 6.77 -5.75
CA LYS A 110 13.42 8.17 -5.88
C LYS A 110 13.53 8.72 -4.46
N LYS A 111 14.60 9.48 -4.16
CA LYS A 111 14.63 10.24 -2.91
C LYS A 111 13.45 11.21 -2.96
N SER A 112 12.60 11.19 -1.94
CA SER A 112 11.63 12.25 -1.73
C SER A 112 12.42 13.50 -1.32
N GLU A 113 12.49 14.48 -2.22
CA GLU A 113 12.92 15.84 -1.87
C GLU A 113 11.89 16.52 -0.96
#